data_AF-A0A7D4TLR5-F1
#
_entry.id   AF-A0A7D4TLR5-F1
#
_cell.length_a   1.000
_cell.length_b   1.000
_cell.length_c   1.000
_cell.angle_alpha   90.00
_cell.angle_beta   90.00
_cell.angle_gamma   90.00
#
_symmetry.space_group_name_H-M   'P 1'
#
loop_
_entity.id
_entity.type
_entity.pdbx_description
1 polymer ?
#
loop_
_entity_poly.entity_id
_entity_poly.type
_entity_poly.pdbx_seq_one_letter_code
_entity_poly.pdbx_strand_id
1 'polypeptide(L)' 'MAQNDASSLEKLAGLVAQTRSDVGAESLDQIRHVLGQRLEQTGIELPDHVVDELARQIHSGDPAAPATS' A
#
# COMPACT_ATOMS: atom_id res chain seq x y z
N MET A 1 23.02 -13.36 -1.11
CA MET A 1 21.97 -13.04 -0.13
C MET A 1 20.84 -12.33 -0.89
N ALA A 2 19.87 -13.08 -1.41
CA ALA A 2 18.73 -12.57 -2.21
C ALA A 2 17.40 -12.70 -1.44
N GLN A 3 17.49 -12.85 -0.12
CA GLN A 3 16.37 -13.10 0.79
C GLN A 3 15.69 -11.79 1.24
N ASN A 4 16.27 -10.63 0.91
CA ASN A 4 15.78 -9.34 1.38
C ASN A 4 14.53 -8.88 0.62
N ASP A 5 14.50 -9.02 -0.70
CA ASP A 5 13.40 -8.54 -1.53
C ASP A 5 12.09 -9.32 -1.36
N ALA A 6 12.16 -10.65 -1.27
CA ALA A 6 10.96 -11.49 -1.10
C ALA A 6 10.25 -11.18 0.22
N SER A 7 11.01 -11.08 1.32
CA SER A 7 10.45 -10.75 2.63
C SER A 7 9.92 -9.31 2.72
N SER A 8 10.51 -8.36 1.97
CA SER A 8 10.02 -6.98 1.89
C SER A 8 8.71 -6.90 1.11
N LEU A 9 8.56 -7.66 0.03
CA LEU A 9 7.32 -7.73 -0.74
C LEU A 9 6.18 -8.36 0.07
N GLU A 10 6.45 -9.45 0.79
CA GLU A 10 5.45 -10.09 1.67
C GLU A 10 4.99 -9.16 2.80
N LYS A 11 5.92 -8.43 3.42
CA LYS A 11 5.61 -7.41 4.43
C LYS A 11 4.76 -6.28 3.84
N LEU A 12 5.12 -5.80 2.65
CA LEU A 12 4.37 -4.74 1.97
C LEU A 12 2.95 -5.18 1.65
N ALA A 13 2.78 -6.39 1.10
CA ALA A 13 1.46 -6.94 0.79
C ALA A 13 0.58 -7.07 2.04
N GLY A 14 1.16 -7.56 3.15
CA GLY A 14 0.47 -7.64 4.44
C GLY A 14 0.07 -6.26 4.98
N LEU A 15 0.98 -5.28 4.89
CA LEU A 15 0.75 -3.91 5.32
C LEU A 15 -0.37 -3.25 4.52
N VAL A 16 -0.40 -3.42 3.20
CA VAL A 16 -1.47 -2.91 2.33
C VAL A 16 -2.82 -3.53 2.66
N ALA A 17 -2.87 -4.86 2.82
CA ALA A 17 -4.10 -5.55 3.22
C ALA A 17 -4.62 -5.10 4.60
N GLN A 18 -3.72 -4.93 5.57
CA GLN A 18 -4.04 -4.41 6.90
C GLN A 18 -4.56 -2.97 6.82
N THR A 19 -3.93 -2.12 6.00
CA THR A 19 -4.33 -0.70 5.85
C THR A 19 -5.70 -0.60 5.19
N ARG A 20 -5.99 -1.46 4.21
CA ARG A 20 -7.34 -1.57 3.64
C ARG A 20 -8.39 -1.98 4.64
N SER A 21 -8.08 -2.93 5.52
CA SER A 21 -9.04 -3.36 6.53
C SER A 21 -9.29 -2.30 7.62
N ASP A 22 -8.30 -1.43 7.86
CA ASP A 22 -8.33 -0.43 8.93
C ASP A 22 -8.96 0.90 8.47
N VAL A 23 -8.55 1.38 7.27
CA VAL A 23 -8.93 2.70 6.74
C VAL A 23 -9.38 2.67 5.28
N GLY A 24 -9.65 1.50 4.69
CA GLY A 24 -10.03 1.40 3.26
C GLY A 24 -11.34 2.11 2.89
N ALA A 25 -12.20 2.39 3.86
CA ALA A 25 -13.43 3.17 3.66
C ALA A 25 -13.23 4.70 3.84
N GLU A 26 -12.04 5.13 4.26
CA GLU A 26 -11.71 6.53 4.48
C GLU A 26 -11.36 7.25 3.17
N SER A 27 -11.11 8.56 3.29
CA SER A 27 -10.64 9.38 2.16
C SER A 27 -9.24 8.96 1.70
N LEU A 28 -8.96 9.13 0.41
CA LEU A 28 -7.68 8.76 -0.19
C LEU A 28 -6.47 9.44 0.46
N ASP A 29 -6.64 10.69 0.93
CA ASP A 29 -5.62 11.42 1.69
C ASP A 29 -5.31 10.76 3.03
N GLN A 30 -6.34 10.29 3.75
CA GLN A 30 -6.16 9.55 5.00
C GLN A 30 -5.47 8.21 4.77
N ILE A 31 -5.88 7.49 3.73
CA ILE A 31 -5.26 6.22 3.35
C ILE A 31 -3.78 6.44 3.03
N ARG A 32 -3.43 7.48 2.25
CA ARG A 32 -2.04 7.83 1.93
C ARG A 32 -1.25 8.17 3.19
N HIS A 33 -1.84 8.95 4.10
CA HIS A 33 -1.20 9.34 5.36
C HIS A 33 -0.89 8.12 6.25
N VAL A 34 -1.85 7.22 6.42
CA VAL A 34 -1.68 6.00 7.23
C VAL A 34 -0.72 5.01 6.56
N LEU A 35 -0.81 4.85 5.24
CA LEU A 35 0.10 4.00 4.48
C LEU A 35 1.55 4.49 4.60
N GLY A 36 1.78 5.79 4.46
CA GLY A 36 3.10 6.42 4.64
C GLY A 36 3.70 6.14 6.01
N GLN A 37 2.95 6.38 7.09
CA GLN A 37 3.42 6.10 8.45
C GLN A 37 3.82 4.64 8.65
N ARG A 38 3.04 3.69 8.11
CA ARG A 38 3.32 2.26 8.25
C ARG A 38 4.57 1.85 7.46
N LEU A 39 4.77 2.42 6.27
CA LEU A 39 5.98 2.21 5.48
C LEU A 39 7.23 2.70 6.24
N GLU A 40 7.17 3.88 6.85
CA GLU A 40 8.26 4.41 7.69
C GLU A 40 8.53 3.51 8.92
N GLN A 41 7.48 3.03 9.60
CA GLN A 41 7.61 2.11 10.74
C GLN A 41 8.26 0.77 10.39
N THR A 42 8.07 0.32 9.16
CA THR A 42 8.65 -0.94 8.66
C THR A 42 10.02 -0.75 8.01
N GLY A 43 10.46 0.50 7.84
CA GLY A 43 11.70 0.85 7.14
C GLY A 43 11.64 0.59 5.62
N ILE A 44 10.43 0.54 5.04
CA ILE A 44 10.23 0.35 3.60
C ILE A 44 10.15 1.73 2.96
N GLU A 45 11.17 2.08 2.17
CA GLU A 45 11.15 3.31 1.37
C GLU A 45 10.53 3.03 0.01
N LEU A 46 9.35 3.62 -0.25
CA LEU A 46 8.70 3.61 -1.55
C LEU A 46 8.62 5.02 -2.11
N PRO A 47 8.77 5.19 -3.43
CA PRO A 47 8.59 6.48 -4.05
C PRO A 47 7.11 6.91 -3.99
N ASP A 48 6.84 8.21 -3.87
CA ASP A 48 5.50 8.77 -3.69
C ASP A 48 4.46 8.26 -4.70
N HIS A 49 4.85 8.06 -5.95
CA HIS A 49 3.94 7.55 -6.99
C HIS A 49 3.45 6.12 -6.70
N VAL A 50 4.29 5.26 -6.10
CA VAL A 50 3.88 3.91 -5.68
C VAL A 50 2.94 4.00 -4.48
N VAL A 51 3.22 4.89 -3.53
CA VAL A 51 2.34 5.11 -2.37
C VAL A 51 0.96 5.61 -2.81
N ASP A 52 0.90 6.51 -3.81
CA ASP A 52 -0.36 7.01 -4.36
C ASP A 52 -1.18 5.91 -5.05
N GLU A 53 -0.52 5.06 -5.83
CA GLU A 53 -1.17 3.91 -6.48
C GLU A 53 -1.66 2.88 -5.47
N LEU A 54 -0.87 2.58 -4.43
CA LEU A 54 -1.30 1.71 -3.34
C LEU A 54 -2.48 2.29 -2.56
N ALA A 55 -2.47 3.61 -2.29
CA ALA A 55 -3.59 4.27 -1.64
C ALA A 55 -4.87 4.20 -2.49
N ARG A 56 -4.76 4.35 -3.81
CA ARG A 56 -5.87 4.14 -4.76
C ARG A 56 -6.37 2.70 -4.75
N GLN A 57 -5.50 1.69 -4.75
CA GLN A 57 -5.92 0.28 -4.65
C GLN A 57 -6.66 0.00 -3.35
N ILE A 58 -6.16 0.53 -2.25
CA ILE A 58 -6.79 0.40 -0.94
C ILE A 58 -8.18 1.04 -0.95
N HIS A 59 -8.30 2.26 -1.46
CA HIS A 59 -9.55 3.02 -1.52
C HIS A 59 -10.57 2.41 -2.48
N SER A 60 -10.13 2.05 -3.70
CA SER A 60 -10.99 1.47 -4.73
C SER A 60 -11.35 0.02 -4.44
N GLY A 61 -10.63 -0.63 -3.51
CA GLY A 61 -10.78 -2.04 -3.20
C GLY A 61 -10.38 -2.98 -4.35
N ASP A 62 -9.78 -2.45 -5.39
CA ASP A 62 -9.45 -3.18 -6.60
C ASP A 62 -7.92 -3.37 -6.67
N PRO A 63 -7.42 -4.63 -6.61
CA PRO A 63 -5.98 -4.90 -6.69
C PRO A 63 -5.37 -4.68 -8.09
N ALA A 64 -6.18 -4.47 -9.13
CA ALA A 64 -5.79 -4.05 -10.47
C ALA A 64 -7.04 -4.10 -11.34
N ALA A 65 -7.75 -2.97 -11.48
CA ALA A 65 -8.77 -2.89 -12.52
C ALA A 65 -7.97 -2.64 -13.80
N PRO A 66 -7.86 -3.60 -14.74
CA PRO A 66 -7.47 -3.20 -16.08
C PRO A 66 -8.53 -2.20 -16.50
N ALA A 67 -8.11 -1.02 -16.95
CA ALA A 67 -8.99 -0.09 -17.64
C ALA A 67 -9.48 -0.80 -18.92
N THR A 68 -10.51 -1.64 -18.82
CA THR A 68 -11.26 -2.12 -19.97
C THR A 68 -12.21 -1.00 -20.36
N SER A 69 -11.74 -0.23 -21.35
CA SER A 69 -12.51 0.64 -22.23
C SER A 69 -13.62 -0.10 -22.95
#